data_AF-A0AAD7KWD4-F1
#
_entry.id   AF-A0AAD7KWD4-F1
#
_cell.length_a   1.000
_cell.length_b   1.000
_cell.length_c   1.000
_cell.angle_alpha   90.00
_cell.angle_beta   90.00
_cell.angle_gamma   90.00
#
_symmetry.space_group_name_H-M   'P 1'
#
loop_
_entity.id
_entity.type
_entity.pdbx_description
1 polymer ?
#
loop_
_entity_poly.entity_id
_entity_poly.type
_entity_poly.pdbx_seq_one_letter_code
_entity_poly.pdbx_strand_id
1 'polypeptide(L)'
;MNLLFLVCTILLPGFCELYHITIIVFGVRFLTHFVSSDLCKFLCHSAGFEAKALSYDYTAIIECLANPQKPQYSGGIIINPELNQGLEGWSAYGEAKIVHRELDGNKFILAHSRNQPHDSISQKLYLQKDKLYTFSAWIQVSEGNIPVNAVFKTTEGLKYAGAAVAKSNCWSMLKGGFTVDTSGSAELYFESNTTSVEIWVDSISLQPFTQEQWRSHQDQSIEKTRKRKVKVQAVDKKGNPIVNAKISIEQNNSSFPLGCAVNLNVLNTTGYRDWFTSRFKFTVFEDELKWYNMEHIQGQVDYSGPDALLKFAKEHSIAIRGHNIHWDSPHYQPSWVSSLSPTQLNAAVSKRVVSLVTRYKHQFIAWDTVNENVHFSFLESNLGQNASSKIYKVVHKIDGTATLFLNEFNTIEDSKDGLATPAKYLQRISEIRSYHGNQDLPIGIGLEAHFTIPNLPYMRASLDTLGATGFPIWLTELDVSSQPNQALYLEQILREAHSHPKIQGIMIWSPWKPQGCYRMCLTDNNFNNLPTGDVVDKLAKEWGITKLAGTTDAKGFFEASLFHGDYEVKVTHPTLVNSTLAQSFKVMSTSETKKTTKLIQVFV
;
A
#
# COMPACT_ATOMS: atom_id res chain seq x y z
N MET A 1 51.77 -11.12 -45.85
CA MET A 1 52.15 -9.78 -45.38
C MET A 1 52.21 -9.83 -43.86
N ASN A 2 53.44 -10.06 -43.42
CA ASN A 2 54.03 -10.27 -42.09
C ASN A 2 53.17 -10.06 -40.84
N LEU A 3 52.88 -11.19 -40.18
CA LEU A 3 53.02 -11.33 -38.73
C LEU A 3 54.44 -10.88 -38.34
N LEU A 4 54.56 -9.95 -37.40
CA LEU A 4 55.76 -9.82 -36.58
C LEU A 4 55.34 -9.77 -35.11
N PHE A 5 55.67 -10.84 -34.39
CA PHE A 5 55.70 -10.88 -32.95
C PHE A 5 56.85 -10.01 -32.45
N LEU A 6 56.61 -9.19 -31.43
CA LEU A 6 57.67 -8.75 -30.53
C LEU A 6 57.26 -9.17 -29.12
N VAL A 7 57.99 -10.15 -28.59
CA VAL A 7 57.94 -10.59 -27.20
C VAL A 7 58.86 -9.69 -26.39
N CYS A 8 58.38 -9.14 -25.28
CA CYS A 8 59.25 -8.71 -24.18
C CYS A 8 58.64 -9.20 -22.87
N THR A 9 59.32 -10.17 -22.26
CA THR A 9 58.98 -10.83 -20.99
C THR A 9 59.42 -9.96 -19.82
N ILE A 10 58.55 -9.70 -18.83
CA ILE A 10 58.93 -9.58 -17.41
C ILE A 10 57.85 -10.26 -16.55
N LEU A 11 58.33 -11.04 -15.58
CA LEU A 11 57.64 -12.01 -14.72
C LEU A 11 56.73 -11.37 -13.63
N LEU A 12 55.66 -12.13 -13.31
CA LEU A 12 54.78 -12.28 -12.11
C LEU A 12 55.17 -11.57 -10.77
N PRO A 13 54.27 -11.46 -9.73
CA PRO A 13 52.94 -12.09 -9.53
C PRO A 13 51.82 -11.10 -9.06
N GLY A 14 50.51 -11.38 -9.00
CA GLY A 14 49.71 -12.60 -9.17
C GLY A 14 48.21 -12.22 -9.20
N PHE A 15 47.65 -12.36 -10.40
CA PHE A 15 46.28 -12.33 -10.94
C PHE A 15 45.02 -12.08 -10.08
N CYS A 16 44.33 -11.00 -10.47
CA CYS A 16 42.88 -10.91 -10.64
C CYS A 16 42.57 -11.15 -12.13
N GLU A 17 41.56 -11.96 -12.46
CA GLU A 17 40.92 -11.98 -13.79
C GLU A 17 39.68 -11.09 -13.77
N LEU A 18 39.53 -10.26 -14.81
CA LEU A 18 38.29 -9.52 -15.14
C LEU A 18 38.04 -9.69 -16.64
N TYR A 19 36.79 -10.02 -16.95
CA TYR A 19 36.26 -10.38 -18.26
C TYR A 19 36.25 -9.22 -19.26
N HIS A 20 36.39 -9.57 -20.55
CA HIS A 20 36.22 -8.68 -21.70
C HIS A 20 34.78 -8.15 -21.83
N ILE A 21 34.61 -6.83 -21.94
CA ILE A 21 33.45 -6.21 -22.60
C ILE A 21 33.99 -5.18 -23.60
N THR A 22 33.72 -5.42 -24.89
CA THR A 22 34.00 -4.50 -26.00
C THR A 22 32.85 -3.50 -26.09
N ILE A 23 33.14 -2.20 -25.91
CA ILE A 23 32.26 -1.11 -26.32
C ILE A 23 32.97 -0.32 -27.41
N ILE A 24 32.40 -0.33 -28.60
CA ILE A 24 32.85 0.47 -29.75
C ILE A 24 32.26 1.88 -29.60
N VAL A 25 33.11 2.91 -29.51
CA VAL A 25 32.70 4.31 -29.71
C VAL A 25 33.65 4.97 -30.69
N PHE A 26 33.08 5.47 -31.80
CA PHE A 26 33.76 6.23 -32.85
C PHE A 26 34.27 7.58 -32.32
N GLY A 27 35.45 7.97 -32.81
CA GLY A 27 36.29 8.98 -32.20
C GLY A 27 35.83 10.44 -32.29
N VAL A 28 36.35 11.24 -31.36
CA VAL A 28 36.73 12.64 -31.56
C VAL A 28 38.01 12.89 -30.74
N ARG A 29 39.06 13.35 -31.42
CA ARG A 29 40.32 13.82 -30.82
C ARG A 29 40.08 15.03 -29.92
N PHE A 30 40.66 15.06 -28.72
CA PHE A 30 41.02 16.32 -28.06
C PHE A 30 42.41 16.27 -27.43
N LEU A 31 43.13 17.36 -27.66
CA LEU A 31 44.47 17.65 -27.16
C LEU A 31 44.50 17.67 -25.63
N THR A 32 45.59 17.15 -25.08
CA THR A 32 46.02 17.29 -23.69
C THR A 32 46.25 18.75 -23.32
N HIS A 33 45.51 19.29 -22.35
CA HIS A 33 45.93 20.42 -21.50
C HIS A 33 45.37 20.24 -20.07
N PHE A 34 46.26 20.37 -19.09
CA PHE A 34 46.02 20.35 -17.65
C PHE A 34 45.28 21.64 -17.20
N VAL A 35 44.10 21.55 -16.56
CA VAL A 35 43.61 22.57 -15.60
C VAL A 35 42.67 21.94 -14.54
N SER A 36 42.84 22.45 -13.31
CA SER A 36 42.29 22.22 -11.96
C SER A 36 40.90 21.60 -11.67
N SER A 37 40.82 21.16 -10.41
CA SER A 37 39.84 20.33 -9.70
C SER A 37 38.50 20.99 -9.31
N ASP A 38 37.80 21.68 -10.22
CA ASP A 38 36.49 22.29 -9.90
C ASP A 38 35.34 21.93 -10.88
N LEU A 39 35.56 21.00 -11.81
CA LEU A 39 34.56 20.60 -12.81
C LEU A 39 33.72 19.36 -12.47
N CYS A 40 33.79 18.84 -11.24
CA CYS A 40 33.05 17.63 -10.83
C CYS A 40 31.63 17.91 -10.28
N LYS A 41 31.20 19.19 -10.22
CA LYS A 41 29.86 19.59 -9.74
C LYS A 41 28.92 20.14 -10.83
N PHE A 42 29.34 20.21 -12.09
CA PHE A 42 28.53 20.79 -13.17
C PHE A 42 28.18 19.82 -14.32
N LEU A 43 28.52 18.53 -14.21
CA LEU A 43 28.24 17.51 -15.25
C LEU A 43 27.18 16.46 -14.84
N CYS A 44 26.50 16.61 -13.70
CA CYS A 44 25.32 15.78 -13.36
C CYS A 44 24.00 16.29 -13.96
N HIS A 45 24.03 17.28 -14.84
CA HIS A 45 22.87 17.71 -15.62
C HIS A 45 23.23 17.58 -17.10
N SER A 46 22.49 16.74 -17.83
CA SER A 46 22.63 16.42 -19.27
C SER A 46 23.59 15.30 -19.67
N ALA A 47 23.43 14.12 -19.05
CA ALA A 47 23.60 12.85 -19.76
C ALA A 47 22.68 11.81 -19.11
N GLY A 48 21.37 11.98 -19.32
CA GLY A 48 20.40 10.96 -18.96
C GLY A 48 20.63 9.75 -19.85
N PHE A 49 21.36 8.75 -19.35
CA PHE A 49 21.08 7.38 -19.75
C PHE A 49 19.66 7.10 -19.27
N GLU A 50 18.66 7.34 -20.13
CA GLU A 50 17.36 6.68 -20.02
C GLU A 50 17.60 5.17 -20.24
N ALA A 51 18.10 4.50 -19.20
CA ALA A 51 17.80 3.10 -19.04
C ALA A 51 16.27 3.04 -18.97
N LYS A 52 15.63 2.45 -19.98
CA LYS A 52 14.19 2.14 -19.95
C LYS A 52 13.96 1.16 -18.81
N ALA A 53 13.87 1.66 -17.58
CA ALA A 53 13.46 0.88 -16.44
C ALA A 53 12.01 0.46 -16.70
N LEU A 54 11.78 -0.84 -16.83
CA LEU A 54 10.45 -1.42 -16.98
C LEU A 54 9.55 -0.88 -15.85
N SER A 55 8.48 -0.18 -16.20
CA SER A 55 7.53 0.38 -15.23
C SER A 55 6.69 -0.73 -14.59
N TYR A 56 6.37 -0.61 -13.30
CA TYR A 56 5.39 -1.48 -12.66
C TYR A 56 3.98 -1.18 -13.17
N ASP A 57 3.24 -2.24 -13.52
CA ASP A 57 1.85 -2.21 -13.92
C ASP A 57 0.93 -2.37 -12.70
N TYR A 58 0.34 -1.26 -12.26
CA TYR A 58 -0.63 -1.19 -11.15
C TYR A 58 -2.03 -1.71 -11.52
N THR A 59 -2.25 -2.17 -12.75
CA THR A 59 -3.56 -2.65 -13.20
C THR A 59 -3.91 -3.97 -12.49
N ALA A 60 -5.12 -4.04 -11.95
CA ALA A 60 -5.77 -5.27 -11.51
C ALA A 60 -7.23 -5.21 -11.93
N ILE A 61 -7.78 -6.36 -12.36
CA ILE A 61 -9.15 -6.47 -12.86
C ILE A 61 -9.93 -7.36 -11.91
N ILE A 62 -10.98 -6.81 -11.32
CA ILE A 62 -11.81 -7.50 -10.31
C ILE A 62 -13.10 -8.05 -10.93
N GLU A 63 -13.44 -7.58 -12.14
CA GLU A 63 -14.50 -8.12 -12.96
C GLU A 63 -14.11 -9.47 -13.55
N CYS A 64 -15.08 -10.37 -13.65
CA CYS A 64 -14.89 -11.61 -14.38
C CYS A 64 -15.10 -11.35 -15.87
N LEU A 65 -14.10 -11.63 -16.70
CA LEU A 65 -14.10 -11.29 -18.12
C LEU A 65 -14.46 -12.51 -18.98
N ALA A 66 -15.12 -12.27 -20.12
CA ALA A 66 -15.35 -13.33 -21.10
C ALA A 66 -14.04 -13.91 -21.67
N ASN A 67 -13.05 -13.03 -21.90
CA ASN A 67 -11.71 -13.39 -22.36
C ASN A 67 -10.65 -12.74 -21.46
N PRO A 68 -9.54 -13.44 -21.16
CA PRO A 68 -8.46 -12.89 -20.38
C PRO A 68 -7.73 -11.79 -21.16
N GLN A 69 -7.12 -10.85 -20.44
CA GLN A 69 -6.17 -9.93 -21.06
C GLN A 69 -4.81 -10.60 -21.22
N LYS A 70 -4.02 -10.08 -22.17
CA LYS A 70 -2.63 -10.50 -22.37
C LYS A 70 -1.83 -10.50 -21.06
N PRO A 71 -0.83 -11.39 -20.92
CA PRO A 71 0.00 -11.44 -19.73
C PRO A 71 0.70 -10.10 -19.49
N GLN A 72 0.73 -9.66 -18.24
CA GLN A 72 1.52 -8.50 -17.85
C GLN A 72 2.98 -8.73 -18.23
N TYR A 73 3.70 -7.66 -18.59
CA TYR A 73 5.14 -7.73 -18.94
C TYR A 73 5.49 -8.76 -20.03
N SER A 74 4.55 -9.08 -20.93
CA SER A 74 4.73 -10.12 -21.95
C SER A 74 5.10 -11.49 -21.36
N GLY A 75 4.66 -11.77 -20.13
CA GLY A 75 4.93 -13.01 -19.39
C GLY A 75 6.16 -12.98 -18.49
N GLY A 76 7.01 -11.96 -18.60
CA GLY A 76 8.26 -11.88 -17.85
C GLY A 76 9.18 -13.06 -18.12
N ILE A 77 9.46 -13.89 -17.10
CA ILE A 77 10.30 -15.09 -17.23
C ILE A 77 9.52 -16.38 -17.51
N ILE A 78 8.19 -16.30 -17.68
CA ILE A 78 7.35 -17.45 -18.03
C ILE A 78 7.57 -17.83 -19.50
N ILE A 79 7.75 -19.12 -19.76
CA ILE A 79 7.83 -19.68 -21.11
C ILE A 79 6.41 -19.91 -21.64
N ASN A 80 6.17 -19.53 -22.90
CA ASN A 80 4.88 -19.69 -23.58
C ASN A 80 3.70 -19.12 -22.74
N PRO A 81 3.76 -17.83 -22.33
CA PRO A 81 2.82 -17.24 -21.35
C PRO A 81 1.40 -17.03 -21.90
N GLU A 82 1.26 -16.87 -23.21
CA GLU A 82 -0.02 -16.80 -23.96
C GLU A 82 -0.45 -18.16 -24.52
N LEU A 83 0.29 -19.23 -24.23
CA LEU A 83 -0.05 -20.61 -24.62
C LEU A 83 -0.25 -20.78 -26.14
N ASN A 84 0.44 -19.96 -26.94
CA ASN A 84 0.39 -19.99 -28.39
C ASN A 84 1.09 -21.23 -28.99
N GLN A 85 2.00 -21.85 -28.25
CA GLN A 85 2.79 -23.01 -28.66
C GLN A 85 2.29 -24.32 -28.01
N GLY A 86 1.00 -24.40 -27.67
CA GLY A 86 0.44 -25.57 -27.02
C GLY A 86 1.00 -25.75 -25.60
N LEU A 87 1.48 -26.96 -25.30
CA LEU A 87 2.06 -27.33 -23.99
C LEU A 87 3.57 -27.06 -23.88
N GLU A 88 4.19 -26.37 -24.84
CA GLU A 88 5.62 -26.06 -24.76
C GLU A 88 5.97 -25.32 -23.45
N GLY A 89 6.88 -25.90 -22.66
CA GLY A 89 7.30 -25.36 -21.36
C GLY A 89 6.34 -25.66 -20.19
N TRP A 90 5.23 -26.38 -20.42
CA TRP A 90 4.23 -26.71 -19.40
C TRP A 90 4.10 -28.22 -19.20
N SER A 91 3.95 -28.63 -17.94
CA SER A 91 3.78 -30.04 -17.54
C SER A 91 2.63 -30.19 -16.57
N ALA A 92 2.18 -31.42 -16.33
CA ALA A 92 1.29 -31.71 -15.22
C ALA A 92 2.07 -31.66 -13.90
N TYR A 93 1.43 -31.13 -12.85
CA TYR A 93 1.87 -31.26 -11.46
C TYR A 93 1.01 -32.30 -10.74
N GLY A 94 1.65 -33.15 -9.96
CA GLY A 94 0.97 -34.26 -9.29
C GLY A 94 0.40 -35.27 -10.29
N GLU A 95 -0.83 -35.72 -10.05
CA GLU A 95 -1.52 -36.72 -10.89
C GLU A 95 -2.52 -36.12 -11.89
N ALA A 96 -2.55 -34.79 -12.02
CA ALA A 96 -3.41 -34.11 -12.98
C ALA A 96 -3.14 -34.58 -14.42
N LYS A 97 -4.20 -34.59 -15.23
CA LYS A 97 -4.08 -34.62 -16.68
C LYS A 97 -4.27 -33.21 -17.21
N ILE A 98 -3.40 -32.79 -18.14
CA ILE A 98 -3.44 -31.44 -18.70
C ILE A 98 -3.73 -31.49 -20.20
N VAL A 99 -4.54 -30.55 -20.67
CA VAL A 99 -4.92 -30.42 -22.08
C VAL A 99 -4.87 -28.95 -22.48
N HIS A 100 -4.17 -28.66 -23.58
CA HIS A 100 -4.25 -27.36 -24.24
C HIS A 100 -5.52 -27.28 -25.09
N ARG A 101 -6.25 -26.17 -24.99
CA ARG A 101 -7.46 -25.90 -25.78
C ARG A 101 -7.45 -24.48 -26.32
N GLU A 102 -8.19 -24.31 -27.42
CA GLU A 102 -8.52 -23.01 -27.98
C GLU A 102 -10.04 -22.88 -28.05
N LEU A 103 -10.59 -21.82 -27.49
CA LEU A 103 -12.02 -21.49 -27.52
C LEU A 103 -12.18 -19.99 -27.76
N ASP A 104 -12.98 -19.61 -28.76
CA ASP A 104 -13.26 -18.21 -29.11
C ASP A 104 -11.99 -17.35 -29.30
N GLY A 105 -10.92 -17.95 -29.83
CA GLY A 105 -9.62 -17.31 -30.05
C GLY A 105 -8.75 -17.20 -28.81
N ASN A 106 -9.22 -17.69 -27.65
CA ASN A 106 -8.47 -17.76 -26.41
C ASN A 106 -7.80 -19.12 -26.23
N LYS A 107 -6.52 -19.15 -25.84
CA LYS A 107 -5.72 -20.38 -25.71
C LYS A 107 -5.31 -20.61 -24.27
N PHE A 108 -5.75 -21.73 -23.71
CA PHE A 108 -5.54 -22.04 -22.30
C PHE A 108 -5.15 -23.49 -22.08
N ILE A 109 -4.56 -23.78 -20.92
CA ILE A 109 -4.38 -25.14 -20.43
C ILE A 109 -5.39 -25.36 -19.32
N LEU A 110 -6.10 -26.49 -19.39
CA LEU A 110 -6.90 -26.97 -18.26
C LEU A 110 -6.26 -28.20 -17.64
N ALA A 111 -6.28 -28.26 -16.31
CA ALA A 111 -5.96 -29.43 -15.52
C ALA A 111 -7.25 -30.11 -15.03
N HIS A 112 -7.39 -31.39 -15.33
CA HIS A 112 -8.54 -32.22 -14.96
C HIS A 112 -8.08 -33.54 -14.32
N SER A 113 -9.04 -34.37 -13.90
CA SER A 113 -8.77 -35.63 -13.19
C SER A 113 -7.87 -35.41 -11.95
N ARG A 114 -8.17 -34.34 -11.20
CA ARG A 114 -7.42 -33.92 -10.02
C ARG A 114 -7.84 -34.76 -8.81
N ASN A 115 -6.88 -35.35 -8.11
CA ASN A 115 -7.08 -36.17 -6.91
C ASN A 115 -6.65 -35.44 -5.63
N GLN A 116 -5.69 -34.52 -5.75
CA GLN A 116 -5.14 -33.71 -4.66
C GLN A 116 -5.31 -32.21 -4.94
N PRO A 117 -5.32 -31.35 -3.89
CA PRO A 117 -5.49 -29.92 -4.09
C PRO A 117 -4.47 -29.29 -5.05
N HIS A 118 -3.23 -29.78 -5.04
CA HIS A 118 -2.13 -29.27 -5.86
C HIS A 118 -2.09 -29.84 -7.29
N ASP A 119 -2.87 -30.88 -7.61
CA ASP A 119 -2.90 -31.48 -8.94
C ASP A 119 -3.34 -30.42 -9.96
N SER A 120 -2.43 -30.00 -10.83
CA SER A 120 -2.66 -28.86 -11.74
C SER A 120 -1.65 -28.81 -12.88
N ILE A 121 -1.52 -27.66 -13.53
CA ILE A 121 -0.45 -27.36 -14.48
C ILE A 121 0.80 -26.87 -13.72
N SER A 122 1.99 -27.15 -14.24
CA SER A 122 3.25 -26.60 -13.73
C SER A 122 4.20 -26.07 -14.80
N GLN A 123 5.09 -25.20 -14.33
CA GLN A 123 6.28 -24.79 -15.07
C GLN A 123 7.47 -24.69 -14.12
N LYS A 124 8.59 -25.31 -14.50
CA LYS A 124 9.87 -25.19 -13.78
C LYS A 124 10.57 -23.90 -14.15
N LEU A 125 11.13 -23.24 -13.14
CA LEU A 125 11.70 -21.90 -13.23
C LEU A 125 13.00 -21.85 -12.42
N TYR A 126 13.82 -20.85 -12.68
CA TYR A 126 14.97 -20.52 -11.83
C TYR A 126 14.74 -19.14 -11.21
N LEU A 127 14.71 -19.09 -9.89
CA LEU A 127 14.53 -17.86 -9.12
C LEU A 127 15.86 -17.37 -8.58
N GLN A 128 16.01 -16.05 -8.51
CA GLN A 128 17.17 -15.36 -8.03
C GLN A 128 16.83 -14.68 -6.72
N LYS A 129 17.72 -14.82 -5.73
CA LYS A 129 17.71 -14.02 -4.51
C LYS A 129 17.75 -12.52 -4.85
N ASP A 130 17.24 -11.70 -3.95
CA ASP A 130 17.27 -10.23 -4.00
C ASP A 130 16.45 -9.64 -5.16
N LYS A 131 15.60 -10.47 -5.79
CA LYS A 131 14.55 -10.04 -6.72
C LYS A 131 13.19 -9.98 -6.02
N LEU A 132 12.39 -9.03 -6.48
CA LEU A 132 10.99 -8.88 -6.14
C LEU A 132 10.16 -9.39 -7.31
N TYR A 133 9.45 -10.50 -7.09
CA TYR A 133 8.66 -11.14 -8.13
C TYR A 133 7.22 -10.64 -8.10
N THR A 134 6.75 -10.10 -9.22
CA THR A 134 5.34 -9.79 -9.44
C THR A 134 4.73 -10.88 -10.31
N PHE A 135 3.63 -11.46 -9.85
CA PHE A 135 2.93 -12.56 -10.50
C PHE A 135 1.54 -12.13 -10.93
N SER A 136 1.12 -12.59 -12.11
CA SER A 136 -0.28 -12.53 -12.51
C SER A 136 -0.64 -13.74 -13.36
N ALA A 137 -1.89 -14.19 -13.28
CA ALA A 137 -2.45 -15.19 -14.18
C ALA A 137 -3.96 -14.97 -14.31
N TRP A 138 -4.55 -15.48 -15.38
CA TRP A 138 -6.00 -15.55 -15.51
C TRP A 138 -6.47 -16.96 -15.25
N ILE A 139 -7.44 -17.10 -14.35
CA ILE A 139 -7.92 -18.38 -13.85
C ILE A 139 -9.42 -18.50 -14.09
N GLN A 140 -9.83 -19.68 -14.56
CA GLN A 140 -11.23 -20.10 -14.65
C GLN A 140 -11.36 -21.50 -14.06
N VAL A 141 -12.56 -21.85 -13.61
CA VAL A 141 -12.89 -23.21 -13.14
C VAL A 141 -14.08 -23.78 -13.91
N SER A 142 -14.20 -25.10 -13.96
CA SER A 142 -15.31 -25.74 -14.69
C SER A 142 -16.68 -25.48 -14.04
N GLU A 143 -16.74 -25.28 -12.73
CA GLU A 143 -18.00 -25.10 -11.99
C GLU A 143 -17.82 -24.19 -10.77
N GLY A 144 -18.84 -23.38 -10.48
CA GLY A 144 -18.95 -22.63 -9.23
C GLY A 144 -18.04 -21.39 -9.15
N ASN A 145 -17.74 -20.99 -7.91
CA ASN A 145 -16.84 -19.90 -7.54
C ASN A 145 -15.84 -20.42 -6.50
N ILE A 146 -14.62 -20.72 -6.92
CA ILE A 146 -13.69 -21.55 -6.17
C ILE A 146 -12.37 -20.79 -5.92
N PRO A 147 -11.87 -20.75 -4.68
CA PRO A 147 -10.53 -20.24 -4.40
C PRO A 147 -9.46 -21.06 -5.12
N VAL A 148 -8.56 -20.37 -5.83
CA VAL A 148 -7.37 -20.93 -6.47
C VAL A 148 -6.16 -20.12 -6.06
N ASN A 149 -5.12 -20.79 -5.57
CA ASN A 149 -3.84 -20.18 -5.20
C ASN A 149 -2.79 -20.48 -6.28
N ALA A 150 -1.91 -19.51 -6.54
CA ALA A 150 -0.67 -19.75 -7.28
C ALA A 150 0.48 -19.98 -6.30
N VAL A 151 1.17 -21.11 -6.43
CA VAL A 151 2.19 -21.55 -5.48
C VAL A 151 3.47 -21.89 -6.22
N PHE A 152 4.59 -21.46 -5.64
CA PHE A 152 5.93 -21.77 -6.11
C PHE A 152 6.61 -22.69 -5.09
N LYS A 153 6.85 -23.93 -5.48
CA LYS A 153 7.68 -24.86 -4.70
C LYS A 153 9.15 -24.52 -4.92
N THR A 154 9.82 -24.05 -3.88
CA THR A 154 11.25 -23.75 -3.87
C THR A 154 12.01 -24.76 -3.02
N THR A 155 13.34 -24.72 -3.04
CA THR A 155 14.19 -25.51 -2.13
C THR A 155 13.99 -25.17 -0.65
N GLU A 156 13.47 -23.99 -0.34
CA GLU A 156 13.24 -23.50 1.02
C GLU A 156 11.80 -23.71 1.51
N GLY A 157 10.94 -24.26 0.65
CA GLY A 157 9.52 -24.46 0.92
C GLY A 157 8.62 -23.74 -0.07
N LEU A 158 7.36 -23.56 0.33
CA LEU A 158 6.32 -23.02 -0.53
C LEU A 158 6.25 -21.49 -0.42
N LYS A 159 6.23 -20.82 -1.57
CA LYS A 159 5.92 -19.39 -1.69
C LYS A 159 4.54 -19.25 -2.32
N TYR A 160 3.59 -18.73 -1.57
CA TYR A 160 2.23 -18.44 -2.04
C TYR A 160 2.27 -17.07 -2.70
N ALA A 161 2.11 -17.03 -4.02
CA ALA A 161 2.22 -15.77 -4.76
C ALA A 161 0.95 -14.92 -4.63
N GLY A 162 -0.22 -15.54 -4.57
CA GLY A 162 -1.51 -14.87 -4.44
C GLY A 162 -2.66 -15.84 -4.72
N ALA A 163 -3.88 -15.32 -4.58
CA ALA A 163 -5.11 -16.09 -4.70
C ALA A 163 -6.19 -15.32 -5.46
N ALA A 164 -7.09 -16.05 -6.11
CA ALA A 164 -8.32 -15.51 -6.69
C ALA A 164 -9.51 -16.42 -6.36
N VAL A 165 -10.71 -15.85 -6.34
CA VAL A 165 -11.95 -16.64 -6.41
C VAL A 165 -12.30 -16.80 -7.89
N ALA A 166 -11.81 -17.89 -8.49
CA ALA A 166 -12.04 -18.20 -9.89
C ALA A 166 -13.50 -18.63 -10.11
N LYS A 167 -14.09 -18.20 -11.21
CA LYS A 167 -15.50 -18.47 -11.54
C LYS A 167 -15.59 -19.39 -12.76
N SER A 168 -16.74 -20.05 -12.89
CA SER A 168 -17.12 -20.73 -14.12
C SER A 168 -17.66 -19.76 -15.17
N ASN A 169 -17.41 -20.07 -16.44
CA ASN A 169 -17.85 -19.32 -17.63
C ASN A 169 -17.20 -17.95 -17.86
N CYS A 170 -16.21 -17.55 -17.04
CA CYS A 170 -15.47 -16.32 -17.21
C CYS A 170 -14.11 -16.39 -16.49
N TRP A 171 -13.19 -15.51 -16.88
CA TRP A 171 -11.82 -15.45 -16.40
C TRP A 171 -11.66 -14.45 -15.26
N SER A 172 -11.04 -14.89 -14.17
CA SER A 172 -10.72 -14.09 -12.99
C SER A 172 -9.22 -13.83 -12.92
N MET A 173 -8.81 -12.58 -12.73
CA MET A 173 -7.40 -12.25 -12.57
C MET A 173 -6.92 -12.63 -11.17
N LEU A 174 -5.84 -13.39 -11.11
CA LEU A 174 -5.03 -13.61 -9.92
C LEU A 174 -3.81 -12.69 -10.04
N LYS A 175 -3.61 -11.81 -9.06
CA LYS A 175 -2.41 -10.95 -8.98
C LYS A 175 -1.74 -11.14 -7.63
N GLY A 176 -0.41 -11.14 -7.64
CA GLY A 176 0.36 -11.50 -6.47
C GLY A 176 1.84 -11.17 -6.59
N GLY A 177 2.63 -11.66 -5.64
CA GLY A 177 4.07 -11.53 -5.67
C GLY A 177 4.74 -12.15 -4.45
N PHE A 178 6.05 -12.31 -4.55
CA PHE A 178 6.87 -12.88 -3.47
C PHE A 178 8.36 -12.54 -3.65
N THR A 179 9.15 -12.90 -2.64
CA THR A 179 10.61 -12.93 -2.69
C THR A 179 11.11 -14.32 -2.31
N VAL A 180 12.37 -14.62 -2.64
CA VAL A 180 13.06 -15.85 -2.24
C VAL A 180 14.33 -15.52 -1.47
N ASP A 181 14.68 -16.37 -0.50
CA ASP A 181 15.79 -16.13 0.40
C ASP A 181 17.11 -16.68 -0.16
N THR A 182 17.03 -17.66 -1.08
CA THR A 182 18.13 -18.15 -1.91
C THR A 182 17.76 -18.26 -3.40
N SER A 183 18.78 -18.19 -4.26
CA SER A 183 18.64 -18.47 -5.69
C SER A 183 18.56 -19.98 -5.91
N GLY A 184 17.63 -20.44 -6.75
CA GLY A 184 17.45 -21.88 -6.98
C GLY A 184 16.31 -22.23 -7.92
N SER A 185 16.16 -23.53 -8.14
CA SER A 185 15.03 -24.07 -8.91
C SER A 185 13.73 -23.86 -8.14
N ALA A 186 12.69 -23.50 -8.88
CA ALA A 186 11.33 -23.47 -8.38
C ALA A 186 10.38 -24.14 -9.38
N GLU A 187 9.21 -24.54 -8.91
CA GLU A 187 8.14 -25.07 -9.75
C GLU A 187 6.84 -24.35 -9.40
N LEU A 188 6.30 -23.61 -10.37
CA LEU A 188 4.97 -23.00 -10.29
C LEU A 188 3.94 -24.11 -10.44
N TYR A 189 2.89 -24.08 -9.61
CA TYR A 189 1.66 -24.83 -9.80
C TYR A 189 0.47 -24.05 -9.22
N PHE A 190 -0.75 -24.53 -9.47
CA PHE A 190 -1.98 -23.93 -8.93
C PHE A 190 -2.67 -24.92 -8.01
N GLU A 191 -3.23 -24.46 -6.90
CA GLU A 191 -3.93 -25.35 -5.98
C GLU A 191 -5.32 -24.85 -5.59
N SER A 192 -6.22 -25.81 -5.39
CA SER A 192 -7.55 -25.58 -4.87
C SER A 192 -8.06 -26.82 -4.13
N ASN A 193 -8.62 -26.62 -2.94
CA ASN A 193 -9.18 -27.69 -2.12
C ASN A 193 -10.37 -28.41 -2.77
N THR A 194 -11.06 -27.76 -3.71
CA THR A 194 -12.12 -28.40 -4.50
C THR A 194 -11.47 -29.15 -5.66
N THR A 195 -11.22 -30.44 -5.48
CA THR A 195 -10.57 -31.29 -6.51
C THR A 195 -11.53 -31.76 -7.60
N SER A 196 -12.84 -31.67 -7.37
CA SER A 196 -13.87 -32.05 -8.35
C SER A 196 -13.97 -31.11 -9.54
N VAL A 197 -13.39 -29.91 -9.48
CA VAL A 197 -13.40 -28.92 -10.56
C VAL A 197 -12.08 -28.92 -11.33
N GLU A 198 -12.18 -28.64 -12.62
CA GLU A 198 -11.02 -28.36 -13.46
C GLU A 198 -10.47 -26.96 -13.15
N ILE A 199 -9.15 -26.79 -13.27
CA ILE A 199 -8.48 -25.48 -13.18
C ILE A 199 -7.98 -25.10 -14.57
N TRP A 200 -8.45 -23.97 -15.09
CA TRP A 200 -8.10 -23.44 -16.40
C TRP A 200 -7.22 -22.21 -16.20
N VAL A 201 -6.09 -22.14 -16.90
CA VAL A 201 -5.09 -21.07 -16.74
C VAL A 201 -4.68 -20.51 -18.09
N ASP A 202 -4.55 -19.19 -18.14
CA ASP A 202 -4.10 -18.41 -19.29
C ASP A 202 -3.29 -17.19 -18.84
N SER A 203 -2.53 -16.61 -19.76
CA SER A 203 -1.95 -15.27 -19.68
C SER A 203 -1.15 -15.08 -18.39
N ILE A 204 -0.18 -15.98 -18.21
CA ILE A 204 0.65 -16.09 -17.01
C ILE A 204 1.85 -15.17 -17.13
N SER A 205 2.18 -14.46 -16.05
CA SER A 205 3.36 -13.62 -15.94
C SER A 205 4.05 -13.79 -14.61
N LEU A 206 5.39 -13.84 -14.65
CA LEU A 206 6.24 -13.71 -13.49
C LEU A 206 7.36 -12.74 -13.84
N GLN A 207 7.29 -11.52 -13.33
CA GLN A 207 8.27 -10.47 -13.62
C GLN A 207 9.19 -10.24 -12.41
N PRO A 208 10.50 -10.51 -12.53
CA PRO A 208 11.48 -10.11 -11.52
C PRO A 208 11.80 -8.61 -11.64
N PHE A 209 11.84 -7.93 -10.50
CA PHE A 209 12.38 -6.59 -10.36
C PHE A 209 13.58 -6.59 -9.41
N THR A 210 14.55 -5.74 -9.70
CA THR A 210 15.61 -5.39 -8.74
C THR A 210 15.06 -4.47 -7.65
N GLN A 211 15.77 -4.40 -6.52
CA GLN A 211 15.49 -3.42 -5.46
C GLN A 211 15.52 -1.97 -6.00
N GLU A 212 16.46 -1.66 -6.89
CA GLU A 212 16.58 -0.33 -7.52
C GLU A 212 15.37 0.01 -8.39
N GLN A 213 14.91 -0.94 -9.22
CA GLN A 213 13.69 -0.76 -10.02
C GLN A 213 12.48 -0.57 -9.10
N TRP A 214 12.34 -1.43 -8.08
CA TRP A 214 11.22 -1.35 -7.14
C TRP A 214 11.18 -0.01 -6.43
N ARG A 215 12.35 0.50 -6.01
CA ARG A 215 12.47 1.83 -5.41
C ARG A 215 12.14 2.95 -6.40
N SER A 216 12.63 2.84 -7.63
CA SER A 216 12.30 3.79 -8.69
C SER A 216 10.80 3.85 -8.95
N HIS A 217 10.08 2.72 -8.91
CA HIS A 217 8.62 2.70 -9.03
C HIS A 217 7.93 3.45 -7.89
N GLN A 218 8.42 3.29 -6.65
CA GLN A 218 7.90 4.03 -5.50
C GLN A 218 8.08 5.54 -5.71
N ASP A 219 9.27 5.99 -6.09
CA ASP A 219 9.58 7.41 -6.31
C ASP A 219 8.75 8.00 -7.48
N GLN A 220 8.62 7.26 -8.59
CA GLN A 220 7.77 7.64 -9.72
C GLN A 220 6.29 7.75 -9.35
N SER A 221 5.79 6.79 -8.55
CA SER A 221 4.41 6.80 -8.09
C SER A 221 4.16 7.96 -7.14
N ILE A 222 5.07 8.24 -6.21
CA ILE A 222 5.00 9.41 -5.30
C ILE A 222 4.94 10.71 -6.10
N GLU A 223 5.85 10.88 -7.07
CA GLU A 223 5.90 12.07 -7.91
C GLU A 223 4.58 12.28 -8.69
N LYS A 224 3.97 11.20 -9.16
CA LYS A 224 2.69 11.23 -9.90
C LYS A 224 1.48 11.46 -8.99
N THR A 225 1.45 10.84 -7.81
CA THR A 225 0.22 10.65 -7.01
C THR A 225 0.18 11.49 -5.74
N ARG A 226 1.33 11.89 -5.19
CA ARG A 226 1.44 12.64 -3.94
C ARG A 226 1.92 14.07 -4.14
N LYS A 227 2.47 14.39 -5.33
CA LYS A 227 3.09 15.68 -5.63
C LYS A 227 2.48 16.37 -6.84
N ARG A 228 2.68 17.69 -6.93
CA ARG A 228 2.29 18.53 -8.07
C ARG A 228 3.40 19.50 -8.42
N LYS A 229 3.53 19.76 -9.72
CA LYS A 229 4.38 20.86 -10.21
C LYS A 229 3.72 22.19 -9.89
N VAL A 230 4.49 23.08 -9.27
CA VAL A 230 4.10 24.43 -8.91
C VAL A 230 5.07 25.41 -9.56
N LYS A 231 4.52 26.40 -10.26
CA LYS A 231 5.22 27.54 -10.83
C LYS A 231 4.89 28.76 -9.99
N VAL A 232 5.89 29.31 -9.31
CA VAL A 232 5.78 30.60 -8.64
C VAL A 232 6.37 31.66 -9.56
N GLN A 233 5.61 32.71 -9.85
CA GLN A 233 6.08 33.86 -10.61
C GLN A 233 6.20 35.08 -9.69
N ALA A 234 7.40 35.62 -9.56
CA ALA A 234 7.61 36.92 -8.94
C ALA A 234 7.45 38.02 -9.99
N VAL A 235 6.54 38.96 -9.73
CA VAL A 235 6.29 40.12 -10.61
C VAL A 235 6.27 41.41 -9.80
N ASP A 236 6.66 42.52 -10.41
CA ASP A 236 6.50 43.85 -9.80
C ASP A 236 5.03 44.29 -9.76
N LYS A 237 4.75 45.45 -9.16
CA LYS A 237 3.41 46.07 -9.15
C LYS A 237 2.77 46.32 -10.53
N LYS A 238 3.56 46.34 -11.60
CA LYS A 238 3.11 46.51 -12.99
C LYS A 238 2.95 45.16 -13.71
N GLY A 239 3.24 44.05 -13.04
CA GLY A 239 3.19 42.70 -13.61
C GLY A 239 4.45 42.30 -14.38
N ASN A 240 5.53 43.08 -14.32
CA ASN A 240 6.79 42.72 -14.99
C ASN A 240 7.55 41.66 -14.19
N PRO A 241 8.17 40.67 -14.83
CA PRO A 241 8.98 39.67 -14.15
C PRO A 241 10.12 40.24 -13.32
N ILE A 242 10.31 39.71 -12.11
CA ILE A 242 11.48 39.98 -11.27
C ILE A 242 12.47 38.82 -11.44
N VAL A 243 13.59 39.08 -12.10
CA VAL A 243 14.66 38.11 -12.35
C VAL A 243 15.54 37.98 -11.10
N ASN A 244 16.04 36.77 -10.81
CA ASN A 244 16.92 36.49 -9.67
C ASN A 244 16.32 36.80 -8.28
N ALA A 245 14.98 36.86 -8.17
CA ALA A 245 14.29 36.94 -6.88
C ALA A 245 14.50 35.63 -6.13
N LYS A 246 14.91 35.71 -4.86
CA LYS A 246 15.02 34.55 -3.98
C LYS A 246 13.62 34.13 -3.53
N ILE A 247 13.27 32.89 -3.83
CA ILE A 247 12.03 32.23 -3.41
C ILE A 247 12.35 31.26 -2.28
N SER A 248 11.51 31.24 -1.25
CA SER A 248 11.49 30.21 -0.20
C SER A 248 10.07 29.68 -0.06
N ILE A 249 9.87 28.37 -0.18
CA ILE A 249 8.59 27.70 0.01
C ILE A 249 8.69 26.81 1.24
N GLU A 250 7.72 26.90 2.14
CA GLU A 250 7.65 26.13 3.38
C GLU A 250 6.29 25.46 3.50
N GLN A 251 6.29 24.16 3.80
CA GLN A 251 5.06 23.39 4.04
C GLN A 251 4.63 23.56 5.49
N ASN A 252 3.40 24.03 5.69
CA ASN A 252 2.81 24.21 7.01
C ASN A 252 2.08 22.94 7.47
N ASN A 253 1.34 22.30 6.56
CA ASN A 253 0.58 21.08 6.83
C ASN A 253 0.67 20.08 5.66
N SER A 254 0.87 18.80 5.97
CA SER A 254 0.70 17.71 5.01
C SER A 254 -0.78 17.35 4.87
N SER A 255 -1.23 17.10 3.64
CA SER A 255 -2.58 16.58 3.39
C SER A 255 -2.70 15.07 3.52
N PHE A 256 -1.59 14.33 3.62
CA PHE A 256 -1.62 12.87 3.75
C PHE A 256 -1.86 12.46 5.21
N PRO A 257 -2.93 11.71 5.53
CA PRO A 257 -3.17 11.20 6.88
C PRO A 257 -2.10 10.21 7.32
N LEU A 258 -1.24 10.66 8.23
CA LEU A 258 -0.34 9.83 9.02
C LEU A 258 -0.69 10.03 10.49
N GLY A 259 -1.16 8.97 11.14
CA GLY A 259 -1.61 9.00 12.52
C GLY A 259 -1.03 7.87 13.35
N CYS A 260 -1.33 7.89 14.64
CA CYS A 260 -0.99 6.84 15.58
C CYS A 260 -2.18 6.59 16.52
N ALA A 261 -2.36 5.35 16.95
CA ALA A 261 -3.30 5.01 18.01
C ALA A 261 -2.93 5.72 19.31
N VAL A 262 -3.95 6.06 20.11
CA VAL A 262 -3.82 6.72 21.41
C VAL A 262 -4.70 6.03 22.44
N ASN A 263 -4.30 6.11 23.70
CA ASN A 263 -5.07 5.63 24.84
C ASN A 263 -5.11 6.68 25.96
N LEU A 264 -5.84 6.40 27.03
CA LEU A 264 -6.04 7.32 28.16
C LEU A 264 -4.75 7.82 28.84
N ASN A 265 -3.62 7.14 28.69
CA ASN A 265 -2.36 7.59 29.29
C ASN A 265 -1.92 8.98 28.78
N VAL A 266 -2.35 9.37 27.57
CA VAL A 266 -2.05 10.68 26.97
C VAL A 266 -2.61 11.85 27.80
N LEU A 267 -3.68 11.61 28.56
CA LEU A 267 -4.33 12.65 29.34
C LEU A 267 -3.53 13.01 30.60
N ASN A 268 -2.90 12.00 31.21
CA ASN A 268 -2.24 12.12 32.51
C ASN A 268 -0.71 12.24 32.42
N THR A 269 -0.13 12.01 31.23
CA THR A 269 1.31 11.98 31.05
C THR A 269 1.75 13.11 30.10
N THR A 270 2.21 14.24 30.66
CA THR A 270 2.59 15.42 29.87
C THR A 270 3.62 15.10 28.79
N GLY A 271 4.65 14.31 29.10
CA GLY A 271 5.66 13.91 28.12
C GLY A 271 5.07 13.12 26.94
N TYR A 272 4.14 12.19 27.20
CA TYR A 272 3.45 11.45 26.14
C TYR A 272 2.57 12.38 25.30
N ARG A 273 1.83 13.27 25.96
CA ARG A 273 0.97 14.26 25.29
C ARG A 273 1.75 15.15 24.33
N ASP A 274 2.86 15.71 24.79
CA ASP A 274 3.68 16.62 23.99
C ASP A 274 4.38 15.86 22.85
N TRP A 275 4.87 14.64 23.13
CA TRP A 275 5.46 13.75 22.12
C TRP A 275 4.45 13.37 21.03
N PHE A 276 3.21 13.06 21.39
CA PHE A 276 2.16 12.65 20.46
C PHE A 276 1.65 13.82 19.60
N THR A 277 1.29 14.94 20.24
CA THR A 277 0.63 16.08 19.57
C THR A 277 1.54 16.88 18.64
N SER A 278 2.85 16.78 18.85
CA SER A 278 3.88 17.32 17.95
C SER A 278 4.03 16.53 16.64
N ARG A 279 3.55 15.27 16.59
CA ARG A 279 3.73 14.37 15.44
C ARG A 279 2.45 14.09 14.68
N PHE A 280 1.38 13.74 15.39
CA PHE A 280 0.20 13.16 14.76
C PHE A 280 -0.97 14.13 14.74
N LYS A 281 -1.58 14.27 13.57
CA LYS A 281 -2.84 15.02 13.35
C LYS A 281 -4.04 14.11 13.08
N PHE A 282 -3.81 12.80 13.14
CA PHE A 282 -4.82 11.76 13.00
C PHE A 282 -4.62 10.74 14.13
N THR A 283 -5.71 10.26 14.71
CA THR A 283 -5.69 9.27 15.79
C THR A 283 -6.81 8.25 15.65
N VAL A 284 -6.66 7.16 16.38
CA VAL A 284 -7.65 6.11 16.62
C VAL A 284 -7.51 5.72 18.09
N PHE A 285 -8.62 5.38 18.75
CA PHE A 285 -8.57 4.99 20.16
C PHE A 285 -8.25 3.50 20.26
N GLU A 286 -7.33 3.13 21.15
CA GLU A 286 -6.80 1.77 21.26
C GLU A 286 -7.90 0.77 21.64
N ASP A 287 -8.60 1.03 22.75
CA ASP A 287 -9.61 0.13 23.30
C ASP A 287 -10.88 0.85 23.74
N GLU A 288 -10.83 2.17 23.91
CA GLU A 288 -11.82 2.94 24.63
C GLU A 288 -13.21 2.85 23.99
N LEU A 289 -13.28 2.67 22.67
CA LEU A 289 -14.53 2.52 21.93
C LEU A 289 -14.98 1.06 21.75
N LYS A 290 -14.21 0.05 22.12
CA LYS A 290 -14.55 -1.37 21.89
C LYS A 290 -15.66 -1.83 22.84
N TRP A 291 -16.56 -2.69 22.34
CA TRP A 291 -17.78 -3.05 23.07
C TRP A 291 -17.50 -3.70 24.44
N TYR A 292 -16.55 -4.64 24.50
CA TYR A 292 -16.16 -5.30 25.74
C TYR A 292 -15.55 -4.34 26.77
N ASN A 293 -14.98 -3.22 26.34
CA ASN A 293 -14.39 -2.21 27.21
C ASN A 293 -15.45 -1.20 27.69
N MET A 294 -16.39 -0.83 26.82
CA MET A 294 -17.43 0.15 27.17
C MET A 294 -18.58 -0.43 27.99
N GLU A 295 -18.91 -1.72 27.84
CA GLU A 295 -20.10 -2.32 28.46
C GLU A 295 -19.76 -3.63 29.19
N HIS A 296 -18.89 -3.56 30.21
CA HIS A 296 -18.53 -4.71 31.04
C HIS A 296 -19.74 -5.36 31.72
N ILE A 297 -20.71 -4.55 32.16
CA ILE A 297 -21.98 -5.00 32.74
C ILE A 297 -23.10 -4.63 31.77
N GLN A 298 -23.95 -5.59 31.42
CA GLN A 298 -25.05 -5.39 30.47
C GLN A 298 -25.91 -4.18 30.85
N GLY A 299 -26.07 -3.25 29.91
CA GLY A 299 -26.86 -2.04 30.07
C GLY A 299 -26.14 -0.87 30.74
N GLN A 300 -24.94 -1.07 31.29
CA GLN A 300 -24.12 -0.02 31.92
C GLN A 300 -22.97 0.35 30.99
N VAL A 301 -23.25 1.26 30.04
CA VAL A 301 -22.25 1.73 29.07
C VAL A 301 -21.45 2.90 29.66
N ASP A 302 -20.14 2.77 29.71
CA ASP A 302 -19.20 3.82 30.12
C ASP A 302 -18.65 4.57 28.90
N TYR A 303 -18.95 5.87 28.83
CA TYR A 303 -18.48 6.78 27.79
C TYR A 303 -17.33 7.70 28.26
N SER A 304 -16.95 7.62 29.53
CA SER A 304 -16.02 8.56 30.16
C SER A 304 -14.65 8.59 29.46
N GLY A 305 -14.09 7.42 29.16
CA GLY A 305 -12.80 7.29 28.46
C GLY A 305 -12.83 7.88 27.03
N PRO A 306 -13.69 7.38 26.14
CA PRO A 306 -13.85 7.93 24.79
C PRO A 306 -14.15 9.42 24.73
N ASP A 307 -15.00 9.93 25.63
CA ASP A 307 -15.32 11.36 25.68
C ASP A 307 -14.11 12.21 26.06
N ALA A 308 -13.30 11.74 27.00
CA ALA A 308 -12.08 12.42 27.41
C ALA A 308 -11.04 12.45 26.28
N LEU A 309 -10.87 11.34 25.54
CA LEU A 309 -9.99 11.30 24.36
C LEU A 309 -10.53 12.15 23.20
N LEU A 310 -11.85 12.19 22.99
CA LEU A 310 -12.47 13.07 21.99
C LEU A 310 -12.20 14.54 22.32
N LYS A 311 -12.32 14.93 23.60
CA LYS A 311 -12.02 16.29 24.05
C LYS A 311 -10.55 16.63 23.79
N PHE A 312 -9.63 15.76 24.19
CA PHE A 312 -8.20 15.92 23.94
C PHE A 312 -7.89 16.10 22.44
N ALA A 313 -8.43 15.22 21.60
CA ALA A 313 -8.20 15.30 20.17
C ALA A 313 -8.71 16.62 19.57
N LYS A 314 -9.88 17.12 20.01
CA LYS A 314 -10.39 18.44 19.59
C LYS A 314 -9.50 19.59 20.02
N GLU A 315 -9.03 19.60 21.27
CA GLU A 315 -8.13 20.64 21.80
C GLU A 315 -6.84 20.76 20.99
N HIS A 316 -6.36 19.63 20.45
CA HIS A 316 -5.14 19.57 19.64
C HIS A 316 -5.38 19.53 18.13
N SER A 317 -6.63 19.72 17.67
CA SER A 317 -7.01 19.65 16.24
C SER A 317 -6.59 18.35 15.55
N ILE A 318 -6.80 17.22 16.23
CA ILE A 318 -6.49 15.87 15.76
C ILE A 318 -7.78 15.22 15.27
N ALA A 319 -7.79 14.77 14.02
CA ALA A 319 -8.91 14.03 13.44
C ALA A 319 -8.93 12.57 13.94
N ILE A 320 -10.11 11.98 14.08
CA ILE A 320 -10.28 10.71 14.78
C ILE A 320 -10.97 9.69 13.88
N ARG A 321 -10.42 8.48 13.78
CA ARG A 321 -11.14 7.29 13.28
C ARG A 321 -11.83 6.59 14.45
N GLY A 322 -13.11 6.27 14.31
CA GLY A 322 -13.86 5.51 15.29
C GLY A 322 -13.61 4.02 15.14
N HIS A 323 -12.90 3.42 16.10
CA HIS A 323 -12.57 2.00 16.11
C HIS A 323 -13.03 1.36 17.42
N ASN A 324 -14.00 0.45 17.43
CA ASN A 324 -14.87 0.06 16.32
C ASN A 324 -16.33 0.00 16.82
N ILE A 325 -17.29 -0.04 15.89
CA ILE A 325 -18.71 -0.13 16.26
C ILE A 325 -19.02 -1.54 16.79
N HIS A 326 -18.60 -2.56 16.05
CA HIS A 326 -18.71 -3.96 16.43
C HIS A 326 -17.51 -4.75 15.92
N TRP A 327 -16.94 -5.60 16.76
CA TRP A 327 -15.90 -6.55 16.38
C TRP A 327 -16.56 -7.91 16.18
N ASP A 328 -16.35 -8.58 15.04
CA ASP A 328 -17.04 -9.83 14.72
C ASP A 328 -16.35 -11.08 15.30
N SER A 329 -15.18 -10.93 15.90
CA SER A 329 -14.53 -12.02 16.63
C SER A 329 -15.33 -12.39 17.88
N PRO A 330 -15.70 -13.67 18.07
CA PRO A 330 -16.38 -14.14 19.29
C PRO A 330 -15.58 -13.90 20.58
N HIS A 331 -14.24 -13.77 20.48
CA HIS A 331 -13.38 -13.54 21.63
C HIS A 331 -13.51 -12.13 22.20
N TYR A 332 -13.83 -11.15 21.35
CA TYR A 332 -13.90 -9.73 21.71
C TYR A 332 -15.34 -9.25 21.95
N GLN A 333 -16.21 -10.14 22.43
CA GLN A 333 -17.54 -9.78 22.91
C GLN A 333 -17.53 -9.55 24.43
N PRO A 334 -18.38 -8.66 24.98
CA PRO A 334 -18.61 -8.60 26.43
C PRO A 334 -18.98 -9.98 26.99
N SER A 335 -18.50 -10.32 28.20
CA SER A 335 -18.67 -11.67 28.76
C SER A 335 -20.13 -12.10 28.95
N TRP A 336 -21.06 -11.15 29.13
CA TRP A 336 -22.50 -11.44 29.27
C TRP A 336 -23.18 -11.80 27.95
N VAL A 337 -22.57 -11.50 26.79
CA VAL A 337 -23.13 -11.75 25.46
C VAL A 337 -23.38 -13.24 25.20
N SER A 338 -22.51 -14.12 25.70
CA SER A 338 -22.62 -15.58 25.47
C SER A 338 -23.87 -16.21 26.10
N SER A 339 -24.55 -15.51 27.01
CA SER A 339 -25.77 -15.99 27.68
C SER A 339 -27.07 -15.56 26.99
N LEU A 340 -26.99 -14.73 25.95
CA LEU A 340 -28.17 -14.15 25.31
C LEU A 340 -28.77 -15.09 24.26
N SER A 341 -30.10 -15.14 24.22
CA SER A 341 -30.81 -15.67 23.04
C SER A 341 -30.58 -14.78 21.81
N PRO A 342 -30.76 -15.30 20.57
CA PRO A 342 -30.63 -14.50 19.36
C PRO A 342 -31.45 -13.19 19.36
N THR A 343 -32.66 -13.20 19.92
CA THR A 343 -33.50 -12.00 20.04
C THR A 343 -32.90 -10.97 21.01
N GLN A 344 -32.39 -11.42 22.16
CA GLN A 344 -31.72 -10.55 23.13
C GLN A 344 -30.40 -10.00 22.59
N LEU A 345 -29.63 -10.84 21.88
CA LEU A 345 -28.41 -10.42 21.20
C LEU A 345 -28.70 -9.36 20.14
N ASN A 346 -29.70 -9.58 19.29
CA ASN A 346 -30.11 -8.60 18.28
C ASN A 346 -30.49 -7.26 18.92
N ALA A 347 -31.21 -7.28 20.04
CA ALA A 347 -31.56 -6.08 20.79
C ALA A 347 -30.30 -5.38 21.37
N ALA A 348 -29.36 -6.13 21.92
CA ALA A 348 -28.10 -5.60 22.46
C ALA A 348 -27.23 -4.97 21.36
N VAL A 349 -27.01 -5.66 20.24
CA VAL A 349 -26.27 -5.15 19.07
C VAL A 349 -26.94 -3.90 18.50
N SER A 350 -28.26 -3.93 18.33
CA SER A 350 -29.01 -2.76 17.84
C SER A 350 -28.89 -1.56 18.77
N LYS A 351 -29.01 -1.79 20.09
CA LYS A 351 -28.85 -0.74 21.11
C LYS A 351 -27.45 -0.16 21.10
N ARG A 352 -26.42 -1.01 20.98
CA ARG A 352 -25.02 -0.62 20.89
C ARG A 352 -24.76 0.29 19.69
N VAL A 353 -25.17 -0.14 18.48
CA VAL A 353 -25.02 0.63 17.24
C VAL A 353 -25.70 2.00 17.36
N VAL A 354 -26.97 2.03 17.78
CA VAL A 354 -27.73 3.28 17.89
C VAL A 354 -27.11 4.20 18.93
N SER A 355 -26.77 3.68 20.13
CA SER A 355 -26.26 4.49 21.23
C SER A 355 -24.90 5.11 20.90
N LEU A 356 -23.97 4.31 20.36
CA LEU A 356 -22.62 4.77 20.04
C LEU A 356 -22.62 5.79 18.90
N VAL A 357 -23.24 5.44 17.77
CA VAL A 357 -23.17 6.27 16.56
C VAL A 357 -23.95 7.56 16.74
N THR A 358 -25.05 7.55 17.49
CA THR A 358 -25.79 8.79 17.81
C THR A 358 -24.95 9.74 18.65
N ARG A 359 -24.19 9.21 19.63
CA ARG A 359 -23.34 10.03 20.50
C ARG A 359 -22.18 10.68 19.74
N TYR A 360 -21.52 9.91 18.88
CA TYR A 360 -20.30 10.34 18.18
C TYR A 360 -20.53 10.78 16.73
N LYS A 361 -21.78 11.00 16.34
CA LYS A 361 -22.14 11.53 15.02
C LYS A 361 -21.35 12.80 14.72
N HIS A 362 -20.74 12.86 13.54
CA HIS A 362 -19.89 13.96 13.07
C HIS A 362 -18.60 14.21 13.88
N GLN A 363 -18.26 13.34 14.83
CA GLN A 363 -17.03 13.47 15.62
C GLN A 363 -15.86 12.73 14.98
N PHE A 364 -16.13 11.69 14.19
CA PHE A 364 -15.12 10.84 13.58
C PHE A 364 -15.16 10.97 12.05
N ILE A 365 -13.98 10.98 11.43
CA ILE A 365 -13.85 11.09 9.95
C ILE A 365 -14.21 9.77 9.25
N ALA A 366 -14.14 8.67 9.99
CA ALA A 366 -14.40 7.33 9.52
C ALA A 366 -14.83 6.43 10.69
N TRP A 367 -15.54 5.36 10.38
CA TRP A 367 -15.90 4.29 11.31
C TRP A 367 -15.40 2.95 10.80
N ASP A 368 -14.63 2.23 11.62
CA ASP A 368 -14.48 0.79 11.46
C ASP A 368 -15.81 0.17 11.92
N THR A 369 -16.66 -0.15 10.93
CA THR A 369 -18.09 -0.41 11.16
C THR A 369 -18.31 -1.83 11.65
N VAL A 370 -17.65 -2.80 11.01
CA VAL A 370 -17.53 -4.16 11.52
C VAL A 370 -16.06 -4.57 11.35
N ASN A 371 -15.42 -4.97 12.46
CA ASN A 371 -14.04 -5.44 12.49
C ASN A 371 -13.98 -6.96 12.24
N GLU A 372 -13.06 -7.40 11.40
CA GLU A 372 -12.66 -8.80 11.18
C GLU A 372 -13.77 -9.77 10.71
N ASN A 373 -14.80 -9.27 10.02
CA ASN A 373 -15.87 -10.14 9.51
C ASN A 373 -15.57 -10.78 8.15
N VAL A 374 -14.31 -10.79 7.69
CA VAL A 374 -13.86 -11.73 6.65
C VAL A 374 -13.38 -13.03 7.31
N HIS A 375 -12.64 -12.93 8.41
CA HIS A 375 -12.22 -14.07 9.22
C HIS A 375 -13.34 -14.68 10.06
N PHE A 376 -14.17 -13.83 10.67
CA PHE A 376 -15.21 -14.25 11.59
C PHE A 376 -16.61 -14.06 10.99
N SER A 377 -17.59 -14.68 11.63
CA SER A 377 -18.99 -14.61 11.23
C SER A 377 -19.93 -14.56 12.43
N PHE A 378 -19.50 -14.01 13.58
CA PHE A 378 -20.29 -14.04 14.82
C PHE A 378 -21.69 -13.43 14.62
N LEU A 379 -21.75 -12.27 13.98
CA LEU A 379 -23.00 -11.59 13.66
C LEU A 379 -23.86 -12.42 12.71
N GLU A 380 -23.31 -12.92 11.60
CA GLU A 380 -24.08 -13.69 10.64
C GLU A 380 -24.59 -15.02 11.20
N SER A 381 -23.75 -15.72 11.97
CA SER A 381 -24.08 -17.01 12.59
C SER A 381 -25.19 -16.90 13.63
N ASN A 382 -25.26 -15.77 14.36
CA ASN A 382 -26.25 -15.61 15.44
C ASN A 382 -27.48 -14.80 15.03
N LEU A 383 -27.35 -13.85 14.10
CA LEU A 383 -28.40 -12.87 13.74
C LEU A 383 -28.87 -13.00 12.27
N GLY A 384 -28.27 -13.92 11.53
CA GLY A 384 -28.59 -14.23 10.13
C GLY A 384 -27.66 -13.54 9.12
N GLN A 385 -27.60 -14.08 7.90
CA GLN A 385 -26.62 -13.76 6.86
C GLN A 385 -26.44 -12.26 6.52
N ASN A 386 -27.46 -11.42 6.76
CA ASN A 386 -27.42 -9.99 6.44
C ASN A 386 -27.16 -9.09 7.67
N ALA A 387 -26.69 -9.66 8.80
CA ALA A 387 -26.51 -8.94 10.04
C ALA A 387 -25.54 -7.75 9.91
N SER A 388 -24.32 -7.99 9.41
CA SER A 388 -23.36 -6.92 9.15
C SER A 388 -23.92 -5.87 8.18
N SER A 389 -24.51 -6.29 7.07
CA SER A 389 -25.08 -5.36 6.06
C SER A 389 -26.15 -4.43 6.63
N LYS A 390 -26.96 -4.91 7.58
CA LYS A 390 -27.94 -4.09 8.32
C LYS A 390 -27.25 -3.06 9.23
N ILE A 391 -26.15 -3.43 9.88
CA ILE A 391 -25.37 -2.49 10.71
C ILE A 391 -24.87 -1.34 9.84
N TYR A 392 -24.20 -1.61 8.72
CA TYR A 392 -23.73 -0.57 7.79
C TYR A 392 -24.85 0.40 7.38
N LYS A 393 -26.03 -0.13 7.04
CA LYS A 393 -27.20 0.67 6.70
C LYS A 393 -27.65 1.60 7.83
N VAL A 394 -27.72 1.07 9.06
CA VAL A 394 -28.15 1.82 10.24
C VAL A 394 -27.12 2.89 10.62
N VAL A 395 -25.83 2.55 10.57
CA VAL A 395 -24.74 3.48 10.84
C VAL A 395 -24.81 4.66 9.88
N HIS A 396 -24.89 4.41 8.56
CA HIS A 396 -24.99 5.48 7.57
C HIS A 396 -26.25 6.34 7.74
N LYS A 397 -27.37 5.72 8.13
CA LYS A 397 -28.62 6.46 8.41
C LYS A 397 -28.46 7.43 9.58
N ILE A 398 -27.68 7.06 10.61
CA ILE A 398 -27.45 7.91 11.79
C ILE A 398 -26.36 8.93 11.48
N ASP A 399 -25.20 8.50 10.99
CA ASP A 399 -24.06 9.34 10.58
C ASP A 399 -23.76 9.15 9.08
N GLY A 400 -24.37 10.01 8.27
CA GLY A 400 -24.18 10.00 6.81
C GLY A 400 -22.88 10.64 6.33
N THR A 401 -22.05 11.17 7.24
CA THR A 401 -20.84 11.96 6.88
C THR A 401 -19.55 11.16 6.94
N ALA A 402 -19.47 10.15 7.81
CA ALA A 402 -18.29 9.32 7.97
C ALA A 402 -18.18 8.26 6.86
N THR A 403 -16.94 7.96 6.45
CA THR A 403 -16.66 6.79 5.60
C THR A 403 -16.75 5.51 6.44
N LEU A 404 -17.41 4.47 5.92
CA LEU A 404 -17.66 3.21 6.63
C LEU A 404 -16.65 2.15 6.16
N PHE A 405 -15.69 1.84 7.02
CA PHE A 405 -14.65 0.87 6.75
C PHE A 405 -15.09 -0.54 7.17
N LEU A 406 -14.84 -1.49 6.27
CA LEU A 406 -14.53 -2.86 6.67
C LEU A 406 -13.06 -2.86 7.09
N ASN A 407 -12.73 -3.41 8.25
CA ASN A 407 -11.37 -3.45 8.77
C ASN A 407 -10.97 -4.90 9.02
N GLU A 408 -9.82 -5.33 8.49
CA GLU A 408 -9.42 -6.73 8.49
C GLU A 408 -7.89 -6.89 8.52
N PHE A 409 -7.42 -7.94 9.18
CA PHE A 409 -6.00 -8.31 9.23
C PHE A 409 -5.63 -9.36 8.17
N ASN A 410 -4.33 -9.60 8.01
CA ASN A 410 -3.71 -10.60 7.12
C ASN A 410 -4.01 -10.50 5.62
N THR A 411 -4.85 -9.57 5.19
CA THR A 411 -5.21 -9.39 3.77
C THR A 411 -4.00 -9.01 2.90
N ILE A 412 -3.04 -8.28 3.45
CA ILE A 412 -1.81 -7.85 2.77
C ILE A 412 -0.52 -8.35 3.45
N GLU A 413 -0.64 -8.93 4.63
CA GLU A 413 0.45 -9.28 5.53
C GLU A 413 0.94 -10.71 5.32
N ASP A 414 0.02 -11.66 5.15
CA ASP A 414 0.34 -13.08 4.98
C ASP A 414 -0.37 -13.67 3.77
N SER A 415 0.40 -13.95 2.72
CA SER A 415 -0.09 -14.62 1.50
C SER A 415 -0.55 -16.06 1.73
N LYS A 416 -0.30 -16.65 2.90
CA LYS A 416 -0.76 -18.00 3.27
C LYS A 416 -2.15 -17.98 3.91
N ASP A 417 -2.64 -16.82 4.32
CA ASP A 417 -3.95 -16.71 4.93
C ASP A 417 -5.05 -16.77 3.85
N GLY A 418 -5.58 -17.98 3.66
CA GLY A 418 -6.65 -18.24 2.71
C GLY A 418 -8.01 -17.67 3.11
N LEU A 419 -8.19 -17.23 4.37
CA LEU A 419 -9.48 -16.72 4.86
C LEU A 419 -9.71 -15.27 4.44
N ALA A 420 -8.68 -14.42 4.53
CA ALA A 420 -8.77 -13.00 4.24
C ALA A 420 -7.98 -12.55 2.99
N THR A 421 -7.83 -13.40 1.98
CA THR A 421 -7.26 -12.98 0.69
C THR A 421 -7.96 -11.73 0.12
N PRO A 422 -7.30 -10.91 -0.73
CA PRO A 422 -7.93 -9.74 -1.36
C PRO A 422 -9.27 -10.07 -2.05
N ALA A 423 -9.37 -11.24 -2.69
CA ALA A 423 -10.62 -11.68 -3.32
C ALA A 423 -11.74 -11.96 -2.30
N LYS A 424 -11.43 -12.55 -1.14
CA LYS A 424 -12.39 -12.78 -0.04
C LYS A 424 -12.84 -11.48 0.62
N TYR A 425 -11.91 -10.55 0.81
CA TYR A 425 -12.21 -9.21 1.29
C TYR A 425 -13.20 -8.49 0.33
N LEU A 426 -12.94 -8.51 -0.98
CA LEU A 426 -13.83 -7.92 -1.98
C LEU A 426 -15.19 -8.62 -2.05
N GLN A 427 -15.22 -9.95 -1.87
CA GLN A 427 -16.47 -10.69 -1.75
C GLN A 427 -17.31 -10.15 -0.58
N ARG A 428 -16.72 -9.95 0.60
CA ARG A 428 -17.43 -9.42 1.77
C ARG A 428 -17.95 -8.00 1.54
N ILE A 429 -17.18 -7.13 0.89
CA ILE A 429 -17.65 -5.80 0.46
C ILE A 429 -18.85 -5.91 -0.49
N SER A 430 -18.79 -6.83 -1.46
CA SER A 430 -19.88 -7.05 -2.42
C SER A 430 -21.16 -7.50 -1.70
N GLU A 431 -21.04 -8.41 -0.72
CA GLU A 431 -22.16 -8.88 0.10
C GLU A 431 -22.81 -7.71 0.87
N ILE A 432 -21.99 -6.87 1.52
CA ILE A 432 -22.47 -5.68 2.24
C ILE A 432 -23.23 -4.72 1.31
N ARG A 433 -22.68 -4.43 0.12
CA ARG A 433 -23.28 -3.49 -0.85
C ARG A 433 -24.49 -4.05 -1.57
N SER A 434 -24.60 -5.37 -1.72
CA SER A 434 -25.75 -6.02 -2.36
C SER A 434 -27.05 -5.88 -1.55
N TYR A 435 -26.94 -5.59 -0.25
CA TYR A 435 -28.09 -5.38 0.61
C TYR A 435 -28.88 -4.12 0.21
N HIS A 436 -30.22 -4.22 0.20
CA HIS A 436 -31.08 -3.13 -0.25
C HIS A 436 -30.88 -1.85 0.59
N GLY A 437 -30.44 -0.78 -0.08
CA GLY A 437 -30.13 0.52 0.51
C GLY A 437 -28.64 0.73 0.80
N ASN A 438 -27.76 -0.21 0.43
CA ASN A 438 -26.32 -0.10 0.65
C ASN A 438 -25.52 0.22 -0.63
N GLN A 439 -26.19 0.42 -1.77
CA GLN A 439 -25.54 0.57 -3.08
C GLN A 439 -24.57 1.77 -3.11
N ASP A 440 -24.95 2.88 -2.50
CA ASP A 440 -24.21 4.15 -2.53
C ASP A 440 -23.50 4.48 -1.21
N LEU A 441 -23.31 3.48 -0.34
CA LEU A 441 -22.58 3.70 0.92
C LEU A 441 -21.15 4.19 0.64
N PRO A 442 -20.64 5.17 1.42
CA PRO A 442 -19.25 5.59 1.37
C PRO A 442 -18.36 4.52 2.02
N ILE A 443 -18.14 3.40 1.33
CA ILE A 443 -17.33 2.28 1.84
C ILE A 443 -15.84 2.61 1.74
N GLY A 444 -15.09 2.29 2.80
CA GLY A 444 -13.63 2.28 2.84
C GLY A 444 -13.06 0.89 3.04
N ILE A 445 -11.80 0.71 2.64
CA ILE A 445 -11.02 -0.51 2.82
C ILE A 445 -10.01 -0.29 3.94
N GLY A 446 -10.16 -1.00 5.05
CA GLY A 446 -9.31 -0.93 6.23
C GLY A 446 -8.47 -2.19 6.34
N LEU A 447 -7.15 -2.01 6.34
CA LEU A 447 -6.18 -3.10 6.40
C LEU A 447 -5.37 -2.90 7.67
N GLU A 448 -5.54 -3.79 8.64
CA GLU A 448 -4.92 -3.64 9.97
C GLU A 448 -3.39 -3.54 9.84
N ALA A 449 -2.77 -4.30 8.95
CA ALA A 449 -1.34 -4.21 8.64
C ALA A 449 -0.44 -4.62 9.81
N HIS A 450 -0.82 -5.69 10.51
CA HIS A 450 -0.05 -6.30 11.59
C HIS A 450 1.09 -7.19 11.06
N PHE A 451 2.14 -6.59 10.49
CA PHE A 451 3.20 -7.33 9.82
C PHE A 451 4.15 -8.06 10.80
N THR A 452 4.68 -9.20 10.38
CA THR A 452 5.88 -9.81 10.99
C THR A 452 7.08 -9.61 10.07
N ILE A 453 7.15 -10.31 8.93
CA ILE A 453 8.15 -10.04 7.88
C ILE A 453 7.37 -9.63 6.63
N PRO A 454 7.62 -8.44 6.05
CA PRO A 454 6.82 -7.97 4.93
C PRO A 454 7.17 -8.70 3.63
N ASN A 455 6.16 -9.19 2.92
CA ASN A 455 6.25 -9.56 1.51
C ASN A 455 5.80 -8.37 0.65
N LEU A 456 6.73 -7.48 0.30
CA LEU A 456 6.41 -6.23 -0.42
C LEU A 456 5.73 -6.46 -1.78
N PRO A 457 6.14 -7.46 -2.60
CA PRO A 457 5.42 -7.73 -3.85
C PRO A 457 3.99 -8.21 -3.65
N TYR A 458 3.73 -9.07 -2.66
CA TYR A 458 2.38 -9.46 -2.30
C TYR A 458 1.57 -8.25 -1.82
N MET A 459 2.12 -7.46 -0.89
CA MET A 459 1.48 -6.25 -0.39
C MET A 459 1.07 -5.31 -1.54
N ARG A 460 1.98 -5.01 -2.49
CA ARG A 460 1.66 -4.15 -3.64
C ARG A 460 0.57 -4.75 -4.52
N ALA A 461 0.65 -6.04 -4.85
CA ALA A 461 -0.34 -6.70 -5.70
C ALA A 461 -1.73 -6.80 -5.05
N SER A 462 -1.79 -7.03 -3.74
CA SER A 462 -3.02 -7.01 -2.96
C SER A 462 -3.65 -5.61 -2.95
N LEU A 463 -2.83 -4.57 -2.78
CA LEU A 463 -3.28 -3.17 -2.86
C LEU A 463 -3.76 -2.77 -4.26
N ASP A 464 -3.14 -3.29 -5.33
CA ASP A 464 -3.62 -3.10 -6.71
C ASP A 464 -5.03 -3.68 -6.86
N THR A 465 -5.22 -4.92 -6.40
CA THR A 465 -6.49 -5.67 -6.48
C THR A 465 -7.60 -4.97 -5.71
N LEU A 466 -7.34 -4.59 -4.45
CA LEU A 466 -8.29 -3.83 -3.63
C LEU A 466 -8.56 -2.44 -4.23
N GLY A 467 -7.52 -1.83 -4.79
CA GLY A 467 -7.54 -0.49 -5.38
C GLY A 467 -8.33 -0.36 -6.68
N ALA A 468 -8.59 -1.48 -7.36
CA ALA A 468 -9.44 -1.55 -8.55
C ALA A 468 -10.90 -1.17 -8.25
N THR A 469 -11.35 -1.32 -6.99
CA THR A 469 -12.70 -0.89 -6.57
C THR A 469 -12.91 0.62 -6.64
N GLY A 470 -11.83 1.40 -6.58
CA GLY A 470 -11.89 2.86 -6.43
C GLY A 470 -12.20 3.35 -5.02
N PHE A 471 -12.46 2.45 -4.05
CA PHE A 471 -12.65 2.84 -2.65
C PHE A 471 -11.35 3.35 -2.02
N PRO A 472 -11.44 4.27 -1.03
CA PRO A 472 -10.27 4.69 -0.26
C PRO A 472 -9.72 3.51 0.54
N ILE A 473 -8.40 3.31 0.50
CA ILE A 473 -7.70 2.27 1.28
C ILE A 473 -6.87 2.93 2.37
N TRP A 474 -6.97 2.44 3.60
CA TRP A 474 -6.15 2.87 4.72
C TRP A 474 -5.42 1.67 5.32
N LEU A 475 -4.16 1.87 5.69
CA LEU A 475 -3.56 1.02 6.71
C LEU A 475 -4.03 1.56 8.06
N THR A 476 -4.70 0.74 8.84
CA THR A 476 -5.51 1.19 9.99
C THR A 476 -4.85 0.92 11.33
N GLU A 477 -3.96 -0.08 11.41
CA GLU A 477 -3.35 -0.54 12.66
C GLU A 477 -1.88 -0.96 12.45
N LEU A 478 -1.15 -0.24 11.59
CA LEU A 478 0.19 -0.65 11.18
C LEU A 478 1.14 -0.81 12.36
N ASP A 479 1.61 -2.04 12.55
CA ASP A 479 2.74 -2.36 13.40
C ASP A 479 3.60 -3.46 12.80
N VAL A 480 4.76 -3.69 13.43
CA VAL A 480 5.65 -4.78 13.08
C VAL A 480 5.99 -5.56 14.33
N SER A 481 5.92 -6.89 14.28
CA SER A 481 6.34 -7.75 15.40
C SER A 481 7.76 -7.45 15.87
N SER A 482 7.98 -7.50 17.19
CA SER A 482 9.29 -7.28 17.81
C SER A 482 10.33 -8.29 17.31
N GLN A 483 11.39 -7.79 16.68
CA GLN A 483 12.49 -8.58 16.12
C GLN A 483 13.67 -7.65 15.74
N PRO A 484 14.87 -8.19 15.42
CA PRO A 484 16.05 -7.36 15.11
C PRO A 484 15.86 -6.36 13.96
N ASN A 485 15.07 -6.72 12.94
CA ASN A 485 14.82 -5.89 11.76
C ASN A 485 13.53 -5.07 11.85
N GLN A 486 12.90 -4.93 13.02
CA GLN A 486 11.59 -4.29 13.18
C GLN A 486 11.53 -2.89 12.54
N ALA A 487 12.52 -2.03 12.80
CA ALA A 487 12.58 -0.68 12.22
C ALA A 487 12.79 -0.68 10.69
N LEU A 488 13.62 -1.60 10.17
CA LEU A 488 13.84 -1.74 8.73
C LEU A 488 12.54 -2.15 8.01
N TYR A 489 11.83 -3.13 8.55
CA TYR A 489 10.55 -3.59 7.99
C TYR A 489 9.48 -2.51 8.08
N LEU A 490 9.41 -1.76 9.20
CA LEU A 490 8.51 -0.62 9.32
C LEU A 490 8.77 0.41 8.21
N GLU A 491 10.04 0.75 7.94
CA GLU A 491 10.39 1.67 6.86
C GLU A 491 9.97 1.13 5.49
N GLN A 492 10.21 -0.15 5.22
CA GLN A 492 9.82 -0.77 3.95
C GLN A 492 8.30 -0.73 3.74
N ILE A 493 7.52 -1.07 4.76
CA ILE A 493 6.05 -1.08 4.72
C ILE A 493 5.51 0.35 4.54
N LEU A 494 6.01 1.32 5.32
CA LEU A 494 5.59 2.71 5.23
C LEU A 494 5.87 3.31 3.84
N ARG A 495 7.03 3.01 3.25
CA ARG A 495 7.37 3.45 1.89
C ARG A 495 6.50 2.80 0.84
N GLU A 496 6.25 1.50 0.96
CA GLU A 496 5.37 0.76 0.06
C GLU A 496 3.95 1.36 0.10
N ALA A 497 3.37 1.49 1.28
CA ALA A 497 2.04 2.06 1.50
C ALA A 497 1.93 3.51 0.99
N HIS A 498 2.86 4.39 1.38
CA HIS A 498 2.79 5.80 0.97
C HIS A 498 2.92 5.98 -0.54
N SER A 499 3.75 5.16 -1.19
CA SER A 499 3.94 5.20 -2.64
C SER A 499 2.77 4.64 -3.44
N HIS A 500 1.95 3.76 -2.86
CA HIS A 500 0.85 3.15 -3.59
C HIS A 500 -0.25 4.17 -3.92
N PRO A 501 -0.71 4.28 -5.19
CA PRO A 501 -1.62 5.34 -5.64
C PRO A 501 -2.98 5.36 -4.94
N LYS A 502 -3.42 4.23 -4.38
CA LYS A 502 -4.76 4.04 -3.80
C LYS A 502 -4.81 4.15 -2.28
N ILE A 503 -3.66 4.17 -1.61
CA ILE A 503 -3.61 4.40 -0.16
C ILE A 503 -3.95 5.86 0.11
N GLN A 504 -4.86 6.11 1.05
CA GLN A 504 -5.30 7.45 1.43
C GLN A 504 -5.01 7.79 2.88
N GLY A 505 -4.50 6.86 3.69
CA GLY A 505 -4.08 7.13 5.05
C GLY A 505 -3.34 5.95 5.67
N ILE A 506 -2.55 6.25 6.70
CA ILE A 506 -1.81 5.28 7.50
C ILE A 506 -2.00 5.64 8.97
N MET A 507 -2.43 4.67 9.76
CA MET A 507 -2.52 4.74 11.21
C MET A 507 -1.56 3.71 11.79
N ILE A 508 -0.63 4.15 12.64
CA ILE A 508 0.34 3.30 13.32
C ILE A 508 -0.26 2.80 14.64
N TRP A 509 -0.18 1.50 14.91
CA TRP A 509 -0.72 0.90 16.13
C TRP A 509 0.34 0.78 17.23
N SER A 510 0.74 1.93 17.77
CA SER A 510 1.77 2.02 18.81
C SER A 510 1.42 3.01 19.93
N PRO A 511 0.27 2.82 20.61
CA PRO A 511 -0.06 3.65 21.76
C PRO A 511 0.91 3.36 22.90
N TRP A 512 1.42 4.41 23.55
CA TRP A 512 2.36 4.25 24.66
C TRP A 512 1.65 3.74 25.93
N LYS A 513 2.31 2.83 26.65
CA LYS A 513 1.94 2.39 28.00
C LYS A 513 3.21 2.27 28.84
N PRO A 514 3.17 2.61 30.14
CA PRO A 514 4.36 2.55 31.00
C PRO A 514 4.89 1.12 31.19
N GLN A 515 4.06 0.10 31.01
CA GLN A 515 4.43 -1.32 31.07
C GLN A 515 5.03 -1.87 29.76
N GLY A 516 5.10 -1.05 28.71
CA GLY A 516 5.51 -1.47 27.36
C GLY A 516 4.33 -1.60 26.40
N CYS A 517 4.64 -1.63 25.11
CA CYS A 517 3.64 -1.65 24.03
C CYS A 517 3.32 -3.08 23.59
N TYR A 518 2.20 -3.24 22.88
CA TYR A 518 1.71 -4.55 22.42
C TYR A 518 2.71 -5.28 21.50
N ARG A 519 3.05 -4.68 20.36
CA ARG A 519 3.97 -5.26 19.35
C ARG A 519 5.15 -4.36 19.04
N MET A 520 4.88 -3.06 18.99
CA MET A 520 5.83 -2.03 18.59
C MET A 520 5.66 -0.81 19.49
N CYS A 521 6.78 -0.26 19.98
CA CYS A 521 6.82 1.04 20.62
C CYS A 521 7.49 2.04 19.68
N LEU A 522 7.06 3.30 19.66
CA LEU A 522 7.78 4.39 18.98
C LEU A 522 8.75 5.13 19.90
N THR A 523 8.54 5.06 21.21
CA THR A 523 9.28 5.82 22.21
C THR A 523 9.48 5.02 23.50
N ASP A 524 10.54 5.34 24.26
CA ASP A 524 10.76 4.83 25.61
C ASP A 524 9.89 5.57 26.67
N ASN A 525 10.03 5.21 27.94
CA ASN A 525 9.30 5.84 29.05
C ASN A 525 9.75 7.28 29.40
N ASN A 526 10.86 7.74 28.83
CA ASN A 526 11.34 9.12 28.95
C ASN A 526 10.96 9.96 27.72
N PHE A 527 10.17 9.41 26.80
CA PHE A 527 9.75 10.01 25.55
C PHE A 527 10.91 10.30 24.58
N ASN A 528 11.99 9.52 24.67
CA ASN A 528 13.01 9.44 23.63
C ASN A 528 12.59 8.42 22.57
N ASN A 529 12.76 8.78 21.29
CA ASN A 529 12.45 7.87 20.20
C ASN A 529 13.25 6.57 20.30
N LEU A 530 12.55 5.48 19.97
CA LEU A 530 13.16 4.20 19.61
C LEU A 530 13.45 4.19 18.10
N PRO A 531 14.21 3.23 17.56
CA PRO A 531 14.53 3.15 16.13
C PRO A 531 13.30 3.18 15.21
N THR A 532 12.18 2.62 15.65
CA THR A 532 10.87 2.68 14.99
C THR A 532 10.26 4.09 15.00
N GLY A 533 10.38 4.84 16.10
CA GLY A 533 10.02 6.26 16.16
C GLY A 533 10.87 7.12 15.23
N ASP A 534 12.18 6.84 15.15
CA ASP A 534 13.08 7.54 14.23
C ASP A 534 12.73 7.31 12.76
N VAL A 535 12.25 6.11 12.41
CA VAL A 535 11.72 5.82 11.07
C VAL A 535 10.51 6.70 10.76
N VAL A 536 9.56 6.80 11.70
CA VAL A 536 8.35 7.63 11.52
C VAL A 536 8.71 9.10 11.35
N ASP A 537 9.55 9.64 12.24
CA ASP A 537 9.97 11.05 12.17
C ASP A 537 10.76 11.34 10.87
N LYS A 538 11.64 10.42 10.46
CA LYS A 538 12.38 10.51 9.19
C LYS A 538 11.44 10.59 7.99
N LEU A 539 10.48 9.68 7.89
CA LEU A 539 9.57 9.61 6.75
C LEU A 539 8.54 10.75 6.76
N ALA A 540 8.04 11.14 7.93
CA ALA A 540 7.17 12.31 8.06
C ALA A 540 7.88 13.59 7.55
N LYS A 541 9.16 13.75 7.87
CA LYS A 541 9.99 14.85 7.35
C LYS A 541 10.21 14.75 5.84
N GLU A 542 10.48 13.55 5.32
CA GLU A 542 10.64 13.28 3.88
C GLU A 542 9.37 13.65 3.08
N TRP A 543 8.18 13.46 3.67
CA TRP A 543 6.89 13.64 2.99
C TRP A 543 6.17 14.97 3.27
N GLY A 544 6.51 15.68 4.35
CA GLY A 544 5.64 16.72 4.91
C GLY A 544 6.28 18.03 5.36
N ILE A 545 7.62 18.17 5.35
CA ILE A 545 8.31 19.39 5.81
C ILE A 545 9.40 19.75 4.81
N THR A 546 8.98 20.10 3.60
CA THR A 546 9.92 20.56 2.57
C THR A 546 10.12 22.07 2.70
N LYS A 547 11.34 22.50 3.01
CA LYS A 547 11.79 23.87 2.76
C LYS A 547 12.56 23.88 1.45
N LEU A 548 11.98 24.49 0.42
CA LEU A 548 12.64 24.68 -0.86
C LEU A 548 13.05 26.13 -1.00
N ALA A 549 14.26 26.35 -1.48
CA ALA A 549 14.72 27.69 -1.82
C ALA A 549 15.38 27.68 -3.20
N GLY A 550 15.23 28.79 -3.91
CA GLY A 550 15.83 28.97 -5.22
C GLY A 550 15.70 30.41 -5.71
N THR A 551 16.04 30.62 -6.97
CA THR A 551 15.98 31.94 -7.61
C THR A 551 15.13 31.89 -8.86
N THR A 552 14.42 32.98 -9.14
CA THR A 552 13.61 33.08 -10.35
C THR A 552 14.45 33.20 -11.62
N ASP A 553 13.94 32.64 -12.71
CA ASP A 553 14.53 32.72 -14.05
C ASP A 553 14.32 34.11 -14.71
N ALA A 554 14.73 34.25 -15.97
CA ALA A 554 14.58 35.48 -16.76
C ALA A 554 13.11 35.92 -16.97
N LYS A 555 12.14 35.01 -16.77
CA LYS A 555 10.70 35.27 -16.84
C LYS A 555 10.06 35.37 -15.45
N GLY A 556 10.88 35.43 -14.40
CA GLY A 556 10.43 35.58 -13.02
C GLY A 556 9.88 34.28 -12.41
N PHE A 557 10.10 33.12 -13.03
CA PHE A 557 9.58 31.84 -12.56
C PHE A 557 10.55 31.06 -11.70
N PHE A 558 10.01 30.42 -10.67
CA PHE A 558 10.64 29.33 -9.93
C PHE A 558 9.72 28.11 -9.98
N GLU A 559 10.28 26.94 -10.29
CA GLU A 559 9.54 25.68 -10.44
C GLU A 559 9.96 24.66 -9.37
N ALA A 560 8.96 24.03 -8.76
CA ALA A 560 9.16 22.97 -7.78
C ALA A 560 8.09 21.89 -7.93
N SER A 561 8.41 20.67 -7.50
CA SER A 561 7.43 19.61 -7.29
C SER A 561 7.17 19.45 -5.80
N LEU A 562 5.95 19.79 -5.37
CA LEU A 562 5.55 19.89 -3.96
C LEU A 562 4.55 18.78 -3.61
N PHE A 563 4.65 18.23 -2.41
CA PHE A 563 3.63 17.33 -1.86
C PHE A 563 2.27 18.03 -1.73
N HIS A 564 1.19 17.26 -1.64
CA HIS A 564 -0.12 17.82 -1.31
C HIS A 564 -0.13 18.36 0.12
N GLY A 565 -0.57 19.60 0.30
CA GLY A 565 -0.47 20.29 1.57
C GLY A 565 -0.73 21.79 1.49
N ASP A 566 -0.64 22.44 2.65
CA ASP A 566 -0.71 23.89 2.77
C ASP A 566 0.71 24.45 2.86
N TYR A 567 0.96 25.53 2.12
CA TYR A 567 2.28 26.13 1.97
C TYR A 567 2.25 27.64 2.17
N GLU A 568 3.38 28.19 2.59
CA GLU A 568 3.71 29.61 2.53
C GLU A 568 4.89 29.82 1.57
N VAL A 569 4.77 30.79 0.66
CA VAL A 569 5.88 31.23 -0.20
C VAL A 569 6.35 32.62 0.22
N LYS A 570 7.67 32.80 0.34
CA LYS A 570 8.34 34.06 0.61
C LYS A 570 9.19 34.47 -0.57
N VAL A 571 9.07 35.73 -0.99
CA VAL A 571 9.86 36.31 -2.08
C VAL A 571 10.72 37.44 -1.53
N THR A 572 12.01 37.43 -1.85
CA THR A 572 12.97 38.46 -1.46
C THR A 572 13.87 38.83 -2.65
N HIS A 573 14.20 40.10 -2.81
CA HIS A 573 15.07 40.57 -3.89
C HIS A 573 15.81 41.83 -3.41
N PRO A 574 17.10 42.03 -3.73
CA PRO A 574 17.91 43.14 -3.20
C PRO A 574 17.36 44.54 -3.50
N THR A 575 16.58 44.70 -4.57
CA THR A 575 15.96 45.99 -4.93
C THR A 575 14.63 46.26 -4.22
N LEU A 576 14.14 45.32 -3.41
CA LEU A 576 12.93 45.48 -2.62
C LEU A 576 13.33 46.03 -1.25
N VAL A 577 12.95 47.28 -0.98
CA VAL A 577 13.21 47.90 0.33
C VAL A 577 12.23 47.31 1.35
N ASN A 578 12.74 46.48 2.26
CA ASN A 578 12.04 45.97 3.47
C ASN A 578 10.73 45.14 3.29
N SER A 579 10.44 44.55 2.13
CA SER A 579 9.25 43.71 1.97
C SER A 579 9.58 42.26 1.61
N THR A 580 9.82 41.42 2.61
CA THR A 580 9.57 39.98 2.46
C THR A 580 8.07 39.79 2.33
N LEU A 581 7.57 39.52 1.13
CA LEU A 581 6.15 39.19 0.95
C LEU A 581 5.95 37.69 1.18
N ALA A 582 5.06 37.34 2.11
CA ALA A 582 4.63 35.98 2.35
C ALA A 582 3.21 35.79 1.79
N GLN A 583 2.98 34.69 1.06
CA GLN A 583 1.67 34.33 0.54
C GLN A 583 1.39 32.84 0.77
N SER A 584 0.21 32.53 1.30
CA SER A 584 -0.23 31.15 1.51
C SER A 584 -0.90 30.57 0.27
N PHE A 585 -0.68 29.28 0.01
CA PHE A 585 -1.36 28.54 -1.05
C PHE A 585 -1.49 27.05 -0.70
N LYS A 586 -2.48 26.39 -1.29
CA LYS A 586 -2.71 24.95 -1.10
C LYS A 586 -2.34 24.16 -2.35
N VAL A 587 -1.66 23.03 -2.19
CA VAL A 587 -1.38 22.07 -3.27
C VAL A 587 -2.36 20.91 -3.11
N MET A 588 -3.29 20.81 -4.04
CA MET A 588 -4.45 19.90 -4.00
C MET A 588 -4.21 18.65 -4.86
N SER A 589 -4.96 17.59 -4.58
CA SER A 589 -4.92 16.37 -5.39
C SER A 589 -5.64 16.57 -6.75
N THR A 590 -5.38 15.68 -7.72
CA THR A 590 -5.98 15.77 -9.08
C THR A 590 -7.47 15.45 -9.12
N SER A 591 -8.03 14.81 -8.09
CA SER A 591 -9.48 14.66 -7.98
C SER A 591 -10.19 16.01 -7.91
N GLU A 592 -9.46 17.09 -7.60
CA GLU A 592 -10.01 18.43 -7.41
C GLU A 592 -9.64 19.42 -8.52
N THR A 593 -8.65 19.14 -9.39
CA THR A 593 -8.26 20.04 -10.50
C THR A 593 -7.66 19.32 -11.73
N LYS A 594 -8.08 19.72 -12.95
CA LYS A 594 -7.57 19.18 -14.24
C LYS A 594 -6.20 19.73 -14.68
N LYS A 595 -5.62 20.71 -13.97
CA LYS A 595 -4.34 21.33 -14.33
C LYS A 595 -3.19 20.59 -13.65
N THR A 596 -2.22 20.10 -14.44
CA THR A 596 -1.01 19.40 -13.95
C THR A 596 0.02 20.34 -13.33
N THR A 597 -0.10 21.65 -13.57
CA THR A 597 0.78 22.69 -13.00
C THR A 597 -0.06 23.80 -12.38
N LYS A 598 0.27 24.18 -11.15
CA LYS A 598 -0.36 25.32 -10.46
C LYS A 598 0.53 26.56 -10.61
N LEU A 599 -0.01 27.62 -11.22
CA LEU A 599 0.64 28.93 -11.30
C LEU A 599 0.23 29.78 -10.08
N ILE A 600 1.22 30.37 -9.43
CA ILE A 600 1.05 31.31 -8.32
C ILE A 600 1.78 32.58 -8.70
N GLN A 601 1.05 33.69 -8.80
CA GLN A 601 1.66 35.00 -9.03
C GLN A 601 1.77 35.74 -7.70
N VAL A 602 2.98 36.20 -7.40
CA VAL A 602 3.31 36.96 -6.20
C VAL A 602 3.73 38.36 -6.64
N PHE A 603 2.92 39.36 -6.30
CA PHE A 603 3.18 40.77 -6.62
C PHE A 603 4.08 41.37 -5.55
N VAL A 604 5.26 41.82 -5.95
CA VAL A 604 6.30 42.32 -5.04
C VAL A 604 6.53 43.82 -5.19
#